data_AF-A0A935ABW0-F1
#
_entry.id   AF-A0A935ABW0-F1
#
_cell.length_a   1.000
_cell.length_b   1.000
_cell.length_c   1.000
_cell.angle_alpha   90.00
_cell.angle_beta   90.00
_cell.angle_gamma   90.00
#
_symmetry.space_group_name_H-M   'P 1'
#
loop_
_entity.id
_entity.type
_entity.pdbx_description
1 polymer ?
#
loop_
_entity_poly.entity_id
_entity_poly.type
_entity_poly.pdbx_seq_one_letter_code
_entity_poly.pdbx_strand_id
1 'polypeptide(L)'
;MKILTCPLNGPRPVSEFFYWGEVRPMPNPNLASDDEWADYVFNRNGAPGVKKEWWCHTPSNTWFIAERDTEKDVVLKTYFYQGEE
;
A
#
# COMPACT_ATOMS: atom_id res chain seq x y z
N MET A 1 13.17 9.16 -14.19
CA MET A 1 12.15 9.40 -13.14
C MET A 1 11.09 8.30 -13.27
N LYS A 2 10.79 7.58 -12.18
CA LYS A 2 9.84 6.44 -12.23
C LYS A 2 8.40 6.94 -12.40
N ILE A 3 7.59 6.18 -13.13
CA ILE A 3 6.16 6.47 -13.36
C ILE A 3 5.31 5.50 -12.55
N LEU A 4 4.26 6.03 -11.91
CA LEU A 4 3.20 5.26 -11.26
C LEU A 4 1.86 5.66 -11.87
N THR A 5 1.03 4.69 -12.21
CA THR A 5 -0.29 4.96 -12.79
C THR A 5 -1.30 5.16 -11.67
N CYS A 6 -1.83 6.37 -11.52
CA CYS A 6 -2.96 6.62 -10.64
C CYS A 6 -4.25 6.15 -11.33
N PRO A 7 -5.13 5.36 -10.66
CA PRO A 7 -6.41 4.95 -11.24
C PRO A 7 -7.31 6.12 -11.66
N LEU A 8 -7.17 7.28 -11.01
CA LEU A 8 -7.92 8.50 -11.34
C LEU A 8 -7.18 9.38 -12.37
N ASN A 9 -5.87 9.57 -12.21
CA ASN A 9 -5.11 10.62 -12.92
C ASN A 9 -4.21 10.09 -14.05
N GLY A 10 -4.17 8.76 -14.25
CA GLY A 10 -3.29 8.12 -15.21
C GLY A 10 -1.80 8.12 -14.80
N PRO A 11 -0.88 7.91 -15.75
CA PRO A 11 0.56 7.86 -15.48
C PRO A 11 1.11 9.20 -14.97
N ARG A 12 1.76 9.20 -13.80
CA ARG A 12 2.39 10.38 -13.18
C ARG A 12 3.78 10.05 -12.62
N PRO A 13 4.67 11.04 -12.48
CA PRO A 13 5.96 10.84 -11.81
C PRO A 13 5.75 10.41 -10.36
N VAL A 14 6.55 9.44 -9.89
CA VAL A 14 6.43 8.86 -8.54
C VAL A 14 6.58 9.90 -7.42
N SER A 15 7.21 11.04 -7.69
CA SER A 15 7.36 12.16 -6.76
C SER A 15 6.04 12.87 -6.42
N GLU A 16 4.98 12.69 -7.22
CA GLU A 16 3.64 13.20 -6.88
C GLU A 16 2.95 12.34 -5.81
N PHE A 17 3.54 11.19 -5.42
CA PHE A 17 2.90 10.21 -4.57
C PHE A 17 3.58 10.02 -3.22
N PHE A 18 2.77 9.67 -2.22
CA PHE A 18 3.21 9.27 -0.89
C PHE A 18 2.98 7.76 -0.69
N TYR A 19 4.02 7.06 -0.23
CA TYR A 19 3.96 5.64 0.13
C TYR A 19 3.52 5.48 1.59
N TRP A 20 2.51 4.63 1.85
CA TRP A 20 1.93 4.45 3.18
C TRP A 20 2.09 3.03 3.76
N GLY A 21 2.88 2.17 3.10
CA GLY A 21 3.14 0.82 3.59
C GLY A 21 2.24 -0.25 2.99
N GLU A 22 2.40 -1.46 3.48
CA GLU A 22 1.67 -2.66 3.04
C GLU A 22 0.20 -2.62 3.49
N VAL A 23 -0.70 -3.05 2.59
CA VAL A 23 -2.11 -3.32 2.90
C VAL A 23 -2.18 -4.54 3.81
N ARG A 24 -2.71 -4.37 5.02
CA ARG A 24 -2.76 -5.43 6.03
C ARG A 24 -4.10 -5.38 6.76
N PRO A 25 -4.71 -6.54 7.06
CA PRO A 25 -5.93 -6.58 7.85
C PRO A 25 -5.64 -6.09 9.26
N MET A 26 -6.53 -5.26 9.78
CA MET A 26 -6.46 -4.80 11.16
C MET A 26 -7.04 -5.88 12.08
N PRO A 27 -6.36 -6.31 13.15
CA PRO A 27 -6.94 -7.22 14.11
C PRO A 27 -8.12 -6.54 14.83
N ASN A 28 -9.12 -7.32 15.26
CA ASN A 28 -10.26 -6.78 16.00
C ASN A 28 -9.78 -6.15 17.32
N PRO A 29 -9.94 -4.83 17.54
CA PRO A 29 -9.40 -4.15 18.71
C PRO A 29 -9.95 -4.65 20.04
N ASN A 30 -11.14 -5.26 20.04
CA ASN A 30 -11.79 -5.77 21.25
C ASN A 30 -11.41 -7.23 21.58
N LEU A 31 -10.76 -7.93 20.64
CA LEU A 31 -10.43 -9.36 20.78
C LEU A 31 -8.93 -9.64 20.71
N ALA A 32 -8.14 -8.71 20.16
CA ALA A 32 -6.70 -8.87 20.04
C ALA A 32 -6.03 -8.83 21.43
N SER A 33 -5.09 -9.73 21.64
CA SER A 33 -4.11 -9.64 22.73
C SER A 33 -3.14 -8.48 22.50
N ASP A 34 -2.46 -8.04 23.57
CA ASP A 34 -1.42 -7.00 23.48
C ASP A 34 -0.29 -7.38 22.51
N ASP A 35 0.10 -8.67 22.48
CA ASP A 35 1.13 -9.17 21.57
C ASP A 35 0.69 -9.09 20.10
N GLU A 36 -0.54 -9.51 19.79
CA GLU A 36 -1.11 -9.39 18.44
C GLU A 36 -1.24 -7.93 18.00
N TRP A 37 -1.66 -7.05 18.92
CA TRP A 37 -1.77 -5.63 18.64
C TRP A 37 -0.41 -4.97 18.42
N ALA A 38 0.59 -5.29 19.25
CA ALA A 38 1.95 -4.81 19.10
C ALA A 38 2.56 -5.26 17.76
N ASP A 39 2.35 -6.52 17.37
CA ASP A 39 2.80 -7.02 16.06
C ASP A 39 2.17 -6.23 14.92
N TYR A 40 0.85 -6.01 14.95
CA TYR A 40 0.16 -5.23 13.93
C TYR A 40 0.69 -3.79 13.82
N VAL A 41 0.88 -3.11 14.96
CA VAL A 41 1.32 -1.71 15.02
C VAL A 41 2.78 -1.59 14.54
N PHE A 42 3.69 -2.42 15.05
CA PHE A 42 5.14 -2.21 14.90
C PHE A 42 5.81 -3.08 13.83
N ASN A 43 5.36 -4.32 13.62
CA ASN A 43 6.06 -5.27 12.74
C ASN A 43 5.53 -5.24 11.30
N ARG A 44 6.44 -5.43 10.33
CA ARG A 44 6.14 -5.44 8.90
C ARG A 44 6.91 -6.56 8.21
N ASN A 45 6.32 -7.17 7.18
CA ASN A 45 7.04 -8.13 6.35
C ASN A 45 7.94 -7.38 5.35
N GLY A 46 9.22 -7.24 5.71
CA GLY A 46 10.23 -6.55 4.89
C GLY A 46 10.88 -7.40 3.80
N ALA A 47 10.52 -8.68 3.65
CA ALA A 47 11.12 -9.52 2.62
C ALA A 47 10.76 -9.01 1.21
N PRO A 48 11.71 -8.97 0.26
CA PRO A 48 11.43 -8.65 -1.13
C PRO A 48 10.39 -9.60 -1.74
N GLY A 49 9.54 -9.07 -2.61
CA GLY A 49 8.51 -9.86 -3.30
C GLY A 49 7.34 -9.00 -3.76
N VAL A 50 6.24 -9.64 -4.16
CA VAL A 50 5.02 -8.92 -4.55
C VAL A 50 4.28 -8.44 -3.31
N LYS A 51 4.10 -7.13 -3.20
CA LYS A 51 3.44 -6.45 -2.07
C LYS A 51 2.24 -5.67 -2.57
N LYS A 52 1.17 -5.68 -1.78
CA LYS A 52 0.04 -4.74 -1.92
C LYS A 52 0.35 -3.54 -1.06
N GLU A 53 0.44 -2.35 -1.65
CA GLU A 53 0.92 -1.15 -1.00
C GLU A 53 -0.11 -0.02 -1.11
N TRP A 54 -0.30 0.72 -0.03
CA TRP A 54 -1.07 1.96 -0.04
C TRP A 54 -0.25 3.10 -0.62
N TRP A 55 -0.83 3.79 -1.61
CA TRP A 55 -0.25 4.98 -2.22
C TRP A 55 -1.29 6.11 -2.28
N CYS A 56 -0.84 7.33 -2.01
CA CYS A 56 -1.65 8.54 -2.13
C CYS A 56 -1.08 9.44 -3.22
N HIS A 57 -1.89 9.80 -4.21
CA HIS A 57 -1.57 10.89 -5.13
C HIS A 57 -1.84 12.22 -4.43
N THR A 58 -0.76 12.88 -3.99
CA THR A 58 -0.85 14.03 -3.08
C THR A 58 -1.59 15.24 -3.67
N PRO A 59 -1.47 15.59 -4.97
CA PRO A 59 -2.19 16.73 -5.54
C PRO A 59 -3.72 16.57 -5.60
N SER A 60 -4.23 15.34 -5.74
CA SER A 60 -5.68 15.06 -5.78
C SER A 60 -6.20 14.36 -4.53
N ASN A 61 -5.33 14.15 -3.53
CA ASN A 61 -5.61 13.40 -2.30
C ASN A 61 -6.29 12.03 -2.54
N THR A 62 -5.88 11.34 -3.60
CA THR A 62 -6.51 10.09 -4.04
C THR A 62 -5.71 8.90 -3.53
N TRP A 63 -6.37 8.07 -2.73
CA TRP A 63 -5.82 6.83 -2.19
C TRP A 63 -6.14 5.64 -3.08
N PHE A 64 -5.16 4.78 -3.29
CA PHE A 64 -5.30 3.57 -4.09
C PHE A 64 -4.26 2.52 -3.67
N ILE A 65 -4.43 1.30 -4.19
CA ILE A 65 -3.49 0.20 -3.99
C ILE A 65 -2.60 0.05 -5.22
N ALA A 66 -1.31 -0.15 -5.00
CA ALA A 66 -0.38 -0.67 -6.00
C ALA A 66 0.04 -2.10 -5.61
N GLU A 67 -0.07 -3.05 -6.55
CA GLU A 67 0.65 -4.31 -6.45
C GLU A 67 2.02 -4.15 -7.09
N ARG A 68 3.08 -4.25 -6.29
CA ARG A 68 4.46 -4.00 -6.73
C ARG A 68 5.35 -5.19 -6.37
N ASP A 69 6.10 -5.68 -7.35
CA ASP A 69 7.24 -6.56 -7.12
C ASP A 69 8.41 -5.69 -6.62
N THR A 70 8.69 -5.77 -5.31
CA THR A 70 9.70 -4.94 -4.66
C THR A 70 11.12 -5.44 -4.89
N GLU A 71 11.28 -6.69 -5.34
CA GLU A 71 12.58 -7.28 -5.71
C GLU A 71 13.01 -6.78 -7.09
N LYS A 72 12.08 -6.76 -8.05
CA LYS A 72 12.33 -6.28 -9.43
C LYS A 72 12.06 -4.79 -9.64
N ASP A 73 11.52 -4.13 -8.62
CA ASP A 73 11.05 -2.76 -8.65
C ASP A 73 10.00 -2.47 -9.76
N VAL A 74 9.11 -3.43 -10.03
CA VAL A 74 8.08 -3.35 -11.07
C VAL A 74 6.68 -3.19 -10.46
N VAL A 75 5.93 -2.19 -10.91
CA VAL A 75 4.49 -2.06 -10.57
C VAL A 75 3.69 -2.96 -11.51
N LEU A 76 2.95 -3.92 -10.96
CA LEU A 76 2.18 -4.89 -11.71
C LEU A 76 0.80 -4.32 -12.09
N LYS A 77 0.12 -3.67 -11.15
CA LYS A 77 -1.17 -2.99 -11.37
C LYS A 77 -1.50 -2.03 -10.23
N THR A 78 -2.45 -1.14 -10.50
CA THR A 78 -2.99 -0.16 -9.55
C THR A 78 -4.51 -0.14 -9.62
N TYR A 79 -5.19 -0.05 -8.47
CA TYR A 79 -6.65 -0.10 -8.41
C TYR A 79 -7.18 0.56 -7.13
N PHE A 80 -8.45 0.97 -7.14
CA PHE A 80 -9.11 1.48 -5.92
C PHE A 80 -9.35 0.35 -4.92
N TYR A 81 -9.23 0.67 -3.64
CA TYR A 81 -9.53 -0.27 -2.56
C TYR A 81 -11.01 -0.68 -2.59
N GLN A 82 -11.29 -1.97 -2.47
CA GLN A 82 -12.65 -2.52 -2.57
C GLN A 82 -13.27 -2.92 -1.23
N GLY A 83 -12.59 -2.66 -0.10
CA GLY A 83 -13.01 -3.12 1.23
C GLY A 83 -12.32 -4.42 1.64
N GLU A 84 -12.51 -4.79 2.91
CA GLU A 84 -12.28 -6.14 3.41
C GLU A 84 -13.61 -6.89 3.19
N GLU A 85 -13.60 -8.04 2.50
CA GLU A 85 -14.79 -8.93 2.45
C GLU A 85 -15.15 -9.46 3.84
#